data_AF-A0A2N7RTW6-F1
#
_entry.id   AF-A0A2N7RTW6-F1
#
_cell.length_a   1.000
_cell.length_b   1.000
_cell.length_c   1.000
_cell.angle_alpha   90.00
_cell.angle_beta   90.00
_cell.angle_gamma   90.00
#
_symmetry.space_group_name_H-M   'P 1'
#
loop_
_entity.id
_entity.type
_entity.pdbx_description
1 polymer ?
#
loop_
_entity_poly.entity_id
_entity_poly.type
_entity_poly.pdbx_seq_one_letter_code
_entity_poly.pdbx_strand_id
1 'polypeptide(L)'
;MLNSSQLVESRGAPRQGRQIQGRSRKSQLHIARIAQYIGEHGQASAAQLSALLGLDAGTMSRYLRHMCGIGQIHLAQRHCTEPGRQRPALYAPGEQDEDADGWAELPPQVRRTASWPRGSVSRDPLVAALFGPAGNND
;
A
#
# COMPACT_ATOMS: atom_id res chain seq x y z
N MET A 1 -24.49 31.01 9.93
CA MET A 1 -23.12 31.07 9.37
C MET A 1 -22.51 29.70 9.52
N LEU A 2 -22.44 28.91 8.45
CA LEU A 2 -21.80 27.59 8.50
C LEU A 2 -20.75 27.51 7.40
N ASN A 3 -19.54 27.24 7.87
CA ASN A 3 -18.26 27.46 7.23
C ASN A 3 -17.96 26.33 6.23
N SER A 4 -17.60 26.74 5.02
CA SER A 4 -17.08 25.91 3.94
C SER A 4 -15.64 25.48 4.27
N SER A 5 -15.36 24.18 4.33
CA SER A 5 -13.99 23.69 4.19
C SER A 5 -14.01 22.33 3.52
N GLN A 6 -13.80 22.38 2.20
CA GLN A 6 -13.40 21.25 1.39
C GLN A 6 -12.02 20.78 1.86
N LEU A 7 -11.87 19.48 2.11
CA LEU A 7 -10.55 18.85 2.09
C LEU A 7 -10.61 17.60 1.22
N VAL A 8 -9.86 17.69 0.14
CA VAL A 8 -9.55 16.68 -0.87
C VAL A 8 -8.86 15.50 -0.20
N GLU A 9 -9.57 14.39 -0.02
CA GLU A 9 -8.92 13.10 0.26
C GLU A 9 -8.67 12.37 -1.04
N SER A 10 -7.43 12.52 -1.48
CA SER A 10 -6.83 11.87 -2.63
C SER A 10 -7.01 10.35 -2.52
N ARG A 11 -7.85 9.79 -3.39
CA ARG A 11 -8.01 8.35 -3.62
C ARG A 11 -6.70 7.74 -4.13
N GLY A 12 -5.81 7.38 -3.21
CA GLY A 12 -4.67 6.52 -3.50
C GLY A 12 -5.11 5.07 -3.52
N ALA A 13 -5.50 4.55 -4.69
CA ALA A 13 -5.73 3.12 -4.87
C ALA A 13 -4.54 2.31 -4.31
N PRO A 14 -4.76 1.13 -3.69
CA PRO A 14 -3.67 0.22 -3.38
C PRO A 14 -3.04 -0.19 -4.71
N ARG A 15 -1.92 0.44 -5.04
CA ARG A 15 -1.08 0.06 -6.17
C ARG A 15 -0.62 -1.35 -5.87
N GLN A 16 -1.32 -2.33 -6.43
CA GLN A 16 -0.88 -3.72 -6.51
C GLN A 16 0.55 -3.67 -7.05
N GLY A 17 1.51 -3.80 -6.14
CA GLY A 17 2.91 -3.79 -6.48
C GLY A 17 3.09 -4.97 -7.42
N ARG A 18 3.53 -4.70 -8.65
CA ARG A 18 4.03 -5.74 -9.56
C ARG A 18 4.90 -6.67 -8.72
N GLN A 19 4.41 -7.89 -8.48
CA GLN A 19 5.19 -8.89 -7.78
C GLN A 19 6.47 -9.07 -8.59
N ILE A 20 7.61 -9.01 -7.89
CA ILE A 20 8.91 -9.25 -8.50
C ILE A 20 9.04 -10.77 -8.69
N GLN A 21 8.21 -11.35 -9.54
CA GLN A 21 8.15 -12.78 -9.80
C GLN A 21 9.21 -13.10 -10.85
N GLY A 22 10.26 -13.82 -10.45
CA GLY A 22 11.43 -14.14 -11.28
C GLY A 22 12.77 -13.63 -10.74
N ARG A 23 13.02 -13.74 -9.43
CA ARG A 23 14.24 -13.19 -8.81
C ARG A 23 15.52 -13.89 -9.28
N SER A 24 16.37 -13.15 -9.99
CA SER A 24 17.78 -13.50 -10.19
C SER A 24 18.49 -13.73 -8.85
N ARG A 25 19.45 -14.67 -8.79
CA ARG A 25 20.29 -14.97 -7.61
C ARG A 25 20.89 -13.69 -6.99
N LYS A 26 21.24 -12.70 -7.82
CA LYS A 26 21.74 -11.39 -7.38
C LYS A 26 20.72 -10.62 -6.54
N SER A 27 19.45 -10.64 -6.94
CA SER A 27 18.39 -9.96 -6.19
C SER A 27 18.15 -10.62 -4.84
N GLN A 28 18.12 -11.96 -4.76
CA GLN A 28 17.97 -12.68 -3.50
C GLN A 28 19.09 -12.32 -2.50
N LEU A 29 20.32 -12.20 -2.98
CA LEU A 29 21.46 -11.77 -2.17
C LEU A 29 21.28 -10.35 -1.62
N HIS A 30 20.74 -9.42 -2.42
CA HIS A 30 20.43 -8.08 -1.93
C HIS A 30 19.37 -8.09 -0.84
N ILE A 31 18.29 -8.85 -0.98
CA ILE A 31 17.27 -8.97 0.09
C ILE A 31 17.87 -9.56 1.37
N ALA A 32 18.67 -10.62 1.25
CA ALA A 32 19.31 -11.24 2.40
C ALA A 32 20.23 -10.24 3.13
N ARG A 33 21.03 -9.47 2.38
CA ARG A 33 21.89 -8.42 2.95
C ARG A 33 21.11 -7.29 3.62
N ILE A 34 20.00 -6.85 3.03
CA ILE A 34 19.15 -5.82 3.64
C ILE A 34 18.59 -6.32 4.96
N ALA A 35 18.04 -7.54 4.98
CA ALA A 35 17.47 -8.15 6.19
C ALA A 35 18.54 -8.34 7.27
N GLN A 36 19.72 -8.84 6.92
CA GLN A 36 20.85 -8.99 7.84
C GLN A 36 21.24 -7.66 8.47
N TYR A 37 21.45 -6.61 7.66
CA TYR A 37 21.86 -5.30 8.16
C TYR A 37 20.82 -4.69 9.11
N ILE A 38 19.53 -4.83 8.79
CA ILE A 38 18.44 -4.36 9.65
C ILE A 38 18.37 -5.18 10.94
N GLY A 39 18.62 -6.50 10.88
CA GLY A 39 18.69 -7.35 12.06
C GLY A 39 19.86 -7.01 12.99
N GLU A 40 21.03 -6.68 12.44
CA GLU A 40 22.23 -6.32 13.21
C GLU A 40 22.13 -4.93 13.85
N HIS A 41 21.53 -3.96 13.17
CA HIS A 41 21.45 -2.57 13.64
C HIS A 41 20.09 -2.16 14.21
N GLY A 42 19.09 -3.03 14.14
CA GLY A 42 17.71 -2.80 14.60
C GLY A 42 16.90 -1.87 13.69
N GLN A 43 17.49 -0.80 13.16
CA GLN A 43 16.82 0.12 12.23
C GLN A 43 17.77 0.61 11.14
N ALA A 44 17.26 0.76 9.92
CA ALA A 44 18.03 1.33 8.80
C ALA A 44 17.17 2.21 7.90
N SER A 45 17.77 3.27 7.36
CA SER A 45 17.15 4.11 6.34
C SER A 45 17.41 3.60 4.93
N ALA A 46 16.53 3.95 3.99
CA ALA A 46 16.72 3.62 2.57
C ALA A 46 18.02 4.20 2.00
N ALA A 47 18.44 5.39 2.46
CA ALA A 47 19.69 6.01 2.03
C ALA A 47 20.92 5.23 2.52
N GLN A 48 20.92 4.79 3.78
CA GLN A 48 21.99 3.95 4.34
C GLN A 48 22.11 2.62 3.58
N LEU A 49 20.99 1.95 3.33
CA LEU A 49 20.95 0.69 2.59
C LEU A 49 21.40 0.87 1.13
N SER A 50 21.03 1.98 0.50
CA SER A 50 21.42 2.31 -0.87
C SER A 50 22.93 2.53 -0.98
N ALA A 51 23.50 3.27 -0.02
CA ALA A 51 24.95 3.48 0.06
C ALA A 51 25.71 2.17 0.31
N LEU A 52 25.19 1.29 1.17
CA LEU A 52 25.82 0.01 1.50
C LEU A 52 25.85 -0.96 0.32
N LEU A 53 24.78 -0.98 -0.49
CA LEU A 53 24.64 -1.93 -1.61
C LEU A 53 24.97 -1.32 -2.98
N GLY A 54 25.28 -0.02 -3.04
CA GLY A 54 25.53 0.71 -4.29
C GLY A 54 24.31 0.71 -5.23
N LEU A 55 23.10 0.77 -4.67
CA LEU A 55 21.84 0.70 -5.44
C LEU A 55 21.20 2.08 -5.55
N ASP A 56 20.48 2.31 -6.65
CA ASP A 56 19.67 3.51 -6.79
C ASP A 56 18.45 3.50 -5.84
N ALA A 57 17.96 4.69 -5.51
CA ALA A 57 16.85 4.85 -4.58
C ALA A 57 15.54 4.18 -5.06
N GLY A 58 15.33 4.07 -6.37
CA GLY A 58 14.15 3.42 -6.96
C GLY A 58 14.20 1.90 -6.79
N THR A 59 15.34 1.29 -7.07
CA THR A 59 15.58 -0.14 -6.83
C THR A 59 15.51 -0.47 -5.34
N MET A 60 16.10 0.36 -4.48
CA MET A 60 16.01 0.18 -3.03
C MET A 60 14.55 0.25 -2.56
N SER A 61 13.78 1.26 -3.01
CA SER A 61 12.36 1.39 -2.69
C SER A 61 11.54 0.18 -3.13
N ARG A 62 11.91 -0.44 -4.26
CA ARG A 62 11.27 -1.67 -4.76
C ARG A 62 11.55 -2.86 -3.84
N TYR A 63 12.80 -3.03 -3.38
CA TYR A 63 13.14 -4.08 -2.43
C TYR A 63 12.43 -3.90 -1.09
N LEU A 64 12.49 -2.69 -0.53
CA LEU A 64 11.84 -2.36 0.74
C LEU A 64 10.33 -2.59 0.68
N ARG A 65 9.65 -2.13 -0.38
CA ARG A 65 8.22 -2.38 -0.56
C ARG A 65 7.90 -3.86 -0.63
N HIS A 66 8.70 -4.64 -1.34
CA HIS A 66 8.51 -6.08 -1.39
C HIS A 66 8.69 -6.72 -0.01
N MET A 67 9.78 -6.39 0.69
CA MET A 67 10.09 -6.94 2.00
C MET A 67 9.02 -6.56 3.04
N CYS A 68 8.46 -5.34 2.97
CA CYS A 68 7.29 -4.96 3.76
C CYS A 68 6.05 -5.76 3.39
N GLY A 69 5.81 -6.01 2.10
CA GLY A 69 4.64 -6.76 1.64
C GLY A 69 4.65 -8.24 2.05
N ILE A 70 5.82 -8.81 2.36
CA ILE A 70 5.96 -10.18 2.88
C ILE A 70 6.22 -10.23 4.39
N GLY A 71 6.08 -9.11 5.10
CA GLY A 71 6.26 -9.03 6.55
C GLY A 71 7.70 -9.18 7.07
N GLN A 72 8.71 -9.24 6.20
CA GLN A 72 10.10 -9.44 6.62
C GLN A 72 10.69 -8.19 7.31
N ILE A 73 10.19 -7.00 6.98
CA ILE A 73 10.55 -5.72 7.60
C ILE A 73 9.30 -4.85 7.72
N HIS A 74 9.26 -3.92 8.68
CA HIS A 74 8.18 -2.94 8.79
C HIS A 74 8.73 -1.50 8.81
N LEU A 75 7.86 -0.53 8.51
CA LEU A 75 8.22 0.89 8.53
C LEU A 75 8.08 1.43 9.96
N ALA A 76 9.20 1.51 10.67
CA ALA A 76 9.24 1.98 12.06
C ALA A 76 9.14 3.51 12.18
N GLN A 77 9.69 4.26 11.22
CA GLN A 77 9.59 5.72 11.18
C GLN A 77 9.22 6.21 9.78
N ARG A 78 8.22 7.10 9.70
CA ARG A 78 7.82 7.75 8.44
C ARG A 78 8.78 8.88 8.07
N HIS A 79 8.99 9.05 6.77
CA HIS A 79 9.73 10.19 6.23
C HIS A 79 8.98 11.49 6.55
N CYS A 80 9.66 12.44 7.17
CA CYS A 80 9.15 13.79 7.38
C CYS A 80 9.99 14.78 6.56
N THR A 81 9.32 15.65 5.80
CA THR A 81 9.94 16.69 4.95
C THR A 81 9.52 18.09 5.34
N GLU A 82 8.97 18.26 6.54
CA GLU A 82 8.58 19.56 7.04
C GLU A 82 9.80 20.49 7.13
N PRO A 83 9.66 21.77 6.73
CA PRO A 83 10.74 22.74 6.84
C PRO A 83 11.16 22.87 8.32
N GLY A 84 12.42 22.55 8.60
CA GLY A 84 12.99 22.52 9.96
C GLY A 84 13.02 21.15 10.64
N ARG A 85 12.38 20.11 10.07
CA ARG A 85 12.41 18.73 10.59
C ARG A 85 12.45 17.71 9.46
N GLN A 86 13.60 17.60 8.79
CA GLN A 86 13.85 16.50 7.87
C GLN A 86 14.23 15.24 8.63
N ARG A 87 13.43 14.18 8.50
CA ARG A 87 13.69 12.88 9.11
C ARG A 87 13.57 11.76 8.08
N PRO A 88 14.58 10.90 7.91
CA PRO A 88 14.52 9.79 6.98
C PRO A 88 13.48 8.75 7.43
N ALA A 89 12.93 8.03 6.45
CA ALA A 89 12.19 6.81 6.74
C ALA A 89 13.13 5.74 7.32
N LEU A 90 12.72 5.10 8.41
CA LEU A 90 13.46 4.01 9.06
C LEU A 90 12.66 2.71 8.97
N TYR A 91 13.35 1.65 8.61
CA TYR A 91 12.83 0.29 8.50
C TYR A 91 13.45 -0.57 9.59
N ALA A 92 12.64 -1.39 10.24
CA ALA A 92 13.02 -2.30 11.32
C ALA A 92 12.68 -3.75 10.95
N PRO A 93 13.24 -4.75 11.66
CA PRO A 93 12.83 -6.14 11.51
C PRO A 93 11.32 -6.27 11.64
N GLY A 94 10.69 -7.01 10.75
CA GLY A 94 9.29 -7.38 10.92
C GLY A 94 9.21 -8.37 12.08
N GLU A 95 8.23 -8.19 12.95
CA GLU A 95 7.79 -9.32 13.76
C GLU A 95 7.18 -10.31 12.77
N GLN A 96 7.68 -11.55 12.78
CA GLN A 96 7.03 -12.64 12.07
C GLN A 96 5.77 -12.97 12.87
N ASP A 97 4.80 -12.08 12.81
CA ASP A 97 3.50 -12.26 13.44
C ASP A 97 2.77 -13.29 12.58
N GLU A 98 2.65 -14.52 13.09
CA GLU A 98 1.81 -15.57 12.49
C GLU A 98 0.32 -15.15 12.44
N ASP A 99 -0.02 -13.99 13.03
CA ASP A 99 -1.36 -13.40 13.10
C ASP A 99 -1.55 -12.12 12.26
N ALA A 100 -0.94 -12.04 11.06
CA ALA A 100 -1.16 -10.94 10.11
C ALA A 100 -2.57 -10.89 9.47
N ASP A 101 -3.59 -11.52 10.08
CA ASP A 101 -5.02 -11.42 9.72
C ASP A 101 -5.80 -10.49 10.68
N GLY A 102 -5.13 -9.70 11.52
CA GLY A 102 -5.77 -8.86 12.54
C GLY A 102 -6.34 -7.50 12.10
N TRP A 103 -6.39 -7.15 10.80
CA TRP A 103 -6.81 -5.79 10.37
C TRP A 103 -8.11 -5.70 9.59
N ALA A 104 -8.85 -6.80 9.41
CA ALA A 104 -10.09 -6.76 8.63
C ALA A 104 -11.21 -7.70 9.09
N GLU A 105 -11.38 -7.93 10.39
CA GLU A 105 -12.70 -8.39 10.85
C GLU A 105 -13.65 -7.19 10.95
N LEU A 106 -14.37 -6.94 9.85
CA LEU A 106 -15.51 -6.03 9.86
C LEU A 106 -16.46 -6.46 11.00
N PRO A 107 -16.89 -5.51 11.85
CA PRO A 107 -17.90 -5.79 12.87
C PRO A 107 -19.09 -6.52 12.22
N PRO A 108 -19.71 -7.50 12.89
CA PRO A 108 -20.77 -8.32 12.30
C PRO A 108 -21.93 -7.49 11.71
N GLN A 109 -22.09 -6.25 12.16
CA GLN A 109 -23.08 -5.29 11.66
C GLN A 109 -22.84 -4.82 10.21
N VAL A 110 -21.62 -4.93 9.67
CA VAL A 110 -21.24 -4.48 8.32
C VAL A 110 -21.24 -5.62 7.29
N ARG A 111 -21.45 -6.87 7.73
CA ARG A 111 -21.45 -8.06 6.85
C ARG A 111 -22.69 -8.17 5.96
N ARG A 112 -23.63 -7.21 6.03
CA ARG A 112 -24.82 -7.21 5.18
C ARG A 112 -24.52 -6.57 3.84
N THR A 113 -24.12 -7.40 2.88
CA THR A 113 -24.25 -7.06 1.47
C THR A 113 -25.75 -7.01 1.15
N ALA A 114 -26.24 -5.86 0.71
CA ALA A 114 -27.56 -5.78 0.09
C ALA A 114 -27.49 -6.59 -1.21
N SER A 115 -28.09 -7.78 -1.23
CA SER A 115 -28.29 -8.54 -2.46
C SER A 115 -29.48 -7.93 -3.20
N TRP A 116 -29.19 -7.22 -4.30
CA TRP A 116 -30.23 -6.74 -5.18
C TRP A 116 -30.73 -7.91 -6.04
N PRO A 117 -32.05 -8.17 -6.10
CA PRO A 117 -32.59 -9.18 -7.00
C PRO A 117 -32.20 -8.84 -8.45
N ARG A 118 -31.78 -9.86 -9.22
CA ARG A 118 -31.44 -9.69 -10.63
C ARG A 118 -32.62 -9.05 -11.36
N GLY A 119 -32.36 -7.95 -12.06
CA GLY A 119 -33.38 -7.18 -12.79
C GLY A 119 -33.90 -5.92 -12.09
N SER A 120 -33.47 -5.63 -10.86
CA SER A 120 -33.88 -4.40 -10.13
C SER A 120 -33.02 -3.16 -10.39
N VAL A 121 -31.99 -3.26 -11.23
CA VAL A 121 -31.11 -2.13 -11.57
C VAL A 121 -31.75 -1.33 -12.71
N SER A 122 -32.51 -0.30 -12.35
CA SER A 122 -32.91 0.73 -13.32
C SER A 122 -31.76 1.71 -13.55
N ARG A 123 -31.65 2.23 -14.77
CA ARG A 123 -30.63 3.22 -15.13
C ARG A 123 -30.91 4.52 -14.35
N ASP A 124 -29.86 5.11 -13.78
CA ASP A 124 -29.94 6.37 -13.08
C ASP A 124 -30.64 7.44 -13.97
N PRO A 125 -31.63 8.19 -13.45
CA PRO A 125 -32.40 9.16 -14.23
C PRO A 125 -31.53 10.26 -14.86
N LEU A 126 -30.43 10.68 -14.23
CA LEU A 126 -29.51 11.65 -14.80
C LEU A 126 -28.74 11.06 -15.98
N VAL A 127 -28.36 9.79 -15.88
CA VAL A 127 -27.70 9.07 -16.97
C VAL A 127 -28.69 8.85 -18.12
N ALA A 128 -29.96 8.55 -17.83
CA ALA A 128 -31.00 8.43 -18.85
C ALA A 128 -31.27 9.77 -19.56
N ALA A 129 -31.24 10.90 -18.84
CA ALA A 129 -31.40 12.22 -19.43
C ALA A 129 -30.24 12.60 -20.37
N LEU A 130 -29.01 12.17 -20.05
CA LEU A 130 -27.82 12.47 -20.84
C LEU A 130 -27.60 11.51 -22.01
N PHE A 131 -27.96 10.23 -21.84
CA PHE A 131 -27.57 9.16 -22.76
C PHE A 131 -28.75 8.33 -23.29
N GLY A 132 -29.99 8.77 -23.04
CA GLY A 132 -31.20 8.07 -23.45
C GLY A 132 -31.54 6.84 -22.58
N PRO A 133 -32.77 6.31 -22.72
CA PRO A 133 -33.18 5.10 -22.00
C PRO A 133 -32.31 3.90 -22.39
N ALA A 134 -32.11 2.96 -21.46
CA ALA A 134 -31.48 1.69 -21.80
C ALA A 134 -32.41 0.92 -22.76
N GLY A 135 -31.93 0.62 -23.97
CA GLY A 135 -32.68 -0.20 -24.90
C GLY A 135 -32.78 -1.62 -24.36
N ASN A 136 -34.00 -2.11 -24.14
CA ASN A 136 -34.25 -3.54 -23.97
C ASN A 136 -34.02 -4.18 -25.34
N ASN A 137 -32.95 -4.95 -25.47
CA ASN A 137 -32.82 -5.91 -26.56
C ASN A 137 -33.46 -7.20 -26.04
N ASP A 138 -34.56 -7.61 -26.67
CA ASP A 138 -35.25 -8.89 -26.46
C ASP A 138 -34.28 -10.09 -26.57
#